data_AF-A0A316KIR0-F1
#
_entry.id   AF-A0A316KIR0-F1
#
_cell.length_a   1.000
_cell.length_b   1.000
_cell.length_c   1.000
_cell.angle_alpha   90.00
_cell.angle_beta   90.00
_cell.angle_gamma   90.00
#
_symmetry.space_group_name_H-M   'P 1'
#
loop_
_entity.id
_entity.type
_entity.pdbx_description
1 polymer ?
#
loop_
_entity_poly.entity_id
_entity_poly.type
_entity_poly.pdbx_seq_one_letter_code
_entity_poly.pdbx_strand_id
1 'polypeptide(L)'
;MSLPYFPMYPKDFEADTSHLSLEEDGAYNRLLRLMWMTPGCSLPDDNAWLIRRMRVDQDTFERVVLCVVNEFFVRKGGRIHNPRLLREWDRVTQAHGARVAAGSKGGKANARKTKALRQSNAVATPKQPEPEPEPNDIPDGISSPFLPEDTGTQMLIPERAVHAPRKKQTSSGIQDGWVPDQQIAQRLQEELRLTPEELRFCFAQMKDHAHAKGRKLKDWNAGYSQWVRKAANDGEIGPGSRSRRTRSVDSRGAIDDV
;
A
#
# COMPACT_ATOMS: atom_id res chain seq x y z
N MET A 1 12.10 15.67 -12.17
CA MET A 1 10.69 16.07 -11.95
C MET A 1 10.37 15.81 -10.49
N SER A 2 9.71 16.74 -9.81
CA SER A 2 9.00 16.46 -8.55
C SER A 2 7.73 15.65 -8.83
N LEU A 3 7.13 15.06 -7.80
CA LEU A 3 5.86 14.35 -7.95
C LEU A 3 4.66 15.30 -7.86
N PRO A 4 3.53 15.00 -8.52
CA PRO A 4 2.32 15.82 -8.50
C PRO A 4 1.58 15.84 -7.15
N TYR A 5 2.14 15.18 -6.12
CA TYR A 5 1.69 15.27 -4.73
C TYR A 5 2.91 15.50 -3.83
N PHE A 6 2.69 16.13 -2.67
CA PHE A 6 3.64 16.14 -1.56
C PHE A 6 3.03 15.38 -0.37
N PRO A 7 3.81 14.61 0.41
CA PRO A 7 3.30 13.97 1.62
C PRO A 7 3.19 15.01 2.74
N MET A 8 2.00 15.10 3.35
CA MET A 8 1.75 15.87 4.58
C MET A 8 1.22 14.92 5.65
N TYR A 9 1.66 15.11 6.90
CA TYR A 9 1.33 14.25 8.03
C TYR A 9 0.75 15.13 9.15
N PRO A 10 -0.58 15.37 9.19
CA PRO A 10 -1.17 16.40 10.05
C PRO A 10 -0.78 16.30 11.52
N LYS A 11 -0.89 15.12 12.14
CA LYS A 11 -0.47 14.92 13.55
C LYS A 11 0.97 15.39 13.80
N ASP A 12 1.88 14.99 12.93
CA ASP A 12 3.30 15.31 13.07
C ASP A 12 3.59 16.75 12.60
N PHE A 13 2.68 17.40 11.87
CA PHE A 13 2.78 18.79 11.44
C PHE A 13 2.41 19.70 12.61
N GLU A 14 1.18 19.56 13.14
CA GLU A 14 0.70 20.31 14.31
C GLU A 14 1.65 20.19 15.52
N ALA A 15 2.26 19.03 15.72
CA ALA A 15 3.26 18.82 16.78
C ALA A 15 4.52 19.70 16.64
N ASP A 16 4.93 20.04 15.42
CA ASP A 16 6.08 20.90 15.12
C ASP A 16 5.66 22.39 14.94
N THR A 17 4.36 22.71 14.76
CA THR A 17 3.88 24.05 14.37
C THR A 17 2.82 24.68 15.27
N SER A 18 2.38 24.01 16.35
CA SER A 18 1.28 24.46 17.23
C SER A 18 1.45 25.84 17.90
N HIS A 19 2.66 26.40 17.89
CA HIS A 19 2.98 27.74 18.41
C HIS A 19 2.89 28.86 17.36
N LEU A 20 2.76 28.53 16.08
CA LEU A 20 2.74 29.51 14.99
C LEU A 20 1.41 30.26 14.90
N SER A 21 1.47 31.55 14.58
CA SER A 21 0.27 32.30 14.16
C SER A 21 -0.24 31.84 12.79
N LEU A 22 -1.48 32.19 12.46
CA LEU A 22 -2.12 31.84 11.18
C LEU A 22 -1.35 32.41 9.96
N GLU A 23 -0.67 33.55 10.11
CA GLU A 23 0.18 34.12 9.06
C GLU A 23 1.47 33.30 8.88
N GLU A 24 2.07 32.84 9.98
CA GLU A 24 3.29 32.05 10.00
C GLU A 24 3.05 30.62 9.49
N ASP A 25 1.95 29.96 9.87
CA ASP A 25 1.55 28.69 9.26
C ASP A 25 1.32 28.86 7.75
N GLY A 26 0.54 29.86 7.35
CA GLY A 26 0.26 30.15 5.96
C GLY A 26 1.54 30.37 5.14
N ALA A 27 2.52 31.06 5.73
CA ALA A 27 3.85 31.25 5.18
C ALA A 27 4.66 29.92 5.13
N TYR A 28 4.69 29.14 6.21
CA TYR A 28 5.40 27.86 6.28
C TYR A 28 4.86 26.86 5.26
N ASN A 29 3.55 26.62 5.25
CA ASN A 29 2.87 25.80 4.26
C ASN A 29 3.16 26.29 2.83
N ARG A 30 3.25 27.60 2.59
CA ARG A 30 3.62 28.17 1.28
C ARG A 30 5.08 27.90 0.91
N LEU A 31 6.03 28.05 1.83
CA LEU A 31 7.45 27.74 1.63
C LEU A 31 7.68 26.25 1.33
N LEU A 32 7.01 25.35 2.06
CA LEU A 32 7.10 23.90 1.82
C LEU A 32 6.61 23.52 0.40
N ARG A 33 5.48 24.10 -0.04
CA ARG A 33 4.95 23.90 -1.40
C ARG A 33 5.91 24.46 -2.47
N LEU A 34 6.49 25.64 -2.27
CA LEU A 34 7.50 26.23 -3.16
C LEU A 34 8.77 25.36 -3.24
N MET A 35 9.25 24.84 -2.11
CA MET A 35 10.39 23.91 -2.05
C MET A 35 10.11 22.63 -2.84
N TRP A 36 8.94 22.02 -2.67
CA TRP A 36 8.58 20.76 -3.32
C TRP A 36 8.48 20.87 -4.85
N MET A 37 8.01 22.03 -5.34
CA MET A 37 7.98 22.33 -6.78
C MET A 37 9.38 22.60 -7.36
N THR A 38 10.36 22.98 -6.54
CA THR A 38 11.71 23.38 -6.99
C THR A 38 12.64 22.15 -7.06
N PRO A 39 13.42 21.97 -8.15
CA PRO A 39 14.36 20.84 -8.25
C PRO A 39 15.39 20.87 -7.11
N GLY A 40 15.65 19.71 -6.51
CA GLY A 40 16.58 19.59 -5.37
C GLY A 40 16.04 20.16 -4.05
N CYS A 41 14.71 20.22 -3.89
CA CYS A 41 14.01 20.49 -2.62
C CYS A 41 14.67 21.60 -1.79
N SER A 42 14.79 22.79 -2.37
CA SER A 42 15.50 23.95 -1.81
C SER A 42 15.15 25.23 -2.56
N LEU A 43 15.22 26.37 -1.87
CA LEU A 43 15.02 27.70 -2.47
C LEU A 43 16.34 28.50 -2.43
N PRO A 44 16.53 29.55 -3.25
CA PRO A 44 17.62 30.50 -3.08
C PRO A 44 17.56 31.20 -1.71
N ASP A 45 18.72 31.46 -1.12
CA ASP A 45 18.87 32.26 0.10
C ASP A 45 18.97 33.75 -0.26
N ASP A 46 17.89 34.28 -0.84
CA ASP A 46 17.74 35.65 -1.35
C ASP A 46 16.39 36.21 -0.90
N ASN A 47 16.41 37.23 -0.05
CA ASN A 47 15.20 37.87 0.48
C ASN A 47 14.31 38.43 -0.64
N ALA A 48 14.88 39.09 -1.65
CA ALA A 48 14.09 39.69 -2.75
C ALA A 48 13.42 38.61 -3.62
N TRP A 49 14.10 37.47 -3.81
CA TRP A 49 13.50 36.29 -4.45
C TRP A 49 12.37 35.70 -3.61
N LEU A 50 12.58 35.54 -2.29
CA LEU A 50 11.60 34.99 -1.37
C LEU A 50 10.34 35.87 -1.30
N ILE A 51 10.48 37.18 -1.06
CA ILE A 51 9.39 38.18 -1.08
C ILE A 51 8.52 38.01 -2.33
N ARG A 52 9.14 38.04 -3.52
CA ARG A 52 8.44 37.93 -4.81
C ARG A 52 7.72 36.60 -5.01
N ARG A 53 8.19 35.50 -4.41
CA ARG A 53 7.56 34.17 -4.49
C ARG A 53 6.51 33.94 -3.41
N MET A 54 6.70 34.54 -2.24
CA MET A 54 5.75 34.56 -1.14
C MET A 54 4.54 35.46 -1.45
N ARG A 55 4.71 36.47 -2.32
CA ARG A 55 3.69 37.48 -2.68
C ARG A 55 3.30 38.36 -1.49
N VAL A 56 4.32 38.77 -0.73
CA VAL A 56 4.23 39.70 0.40
C VAL A 56 5.02 40.96 0.09
N ASP A 57 4.84 41.99 0.90
CA ASP A 57 5.69 43.17 0.98
C ASP A 57 6.93 42.93 1.89
N GLN A 58 7.72 43.97 2.14
CA GLN A 58 8.95 43.89 2.96
C GLN A 58 8.66 43.73 4.46
N ASP A 59 7.67 44.44 5.01
CA ASP A 59 7.32 44.39 6.44
C ASP A 59 6.75 43.02 6.79
N THR A 60 5.76 42.53 6.02
CA THR A 60 5.22 41.18 6.19
C THR A 60 6.29 40.10 5.99
N PHE A 61 7.29 40.32 5.12
CA PHE A 61 8.42 39.40 4.99
C PHE A 61 9.30 39.36 6.24
N GLU A 62 9.71 40.51 6.77
CA GLU A 62 10.58 40.58 7.96
C GLU A 62 9.85 40.12 9.23
N ARG A 63 8.56 40.45 9.36
CA ARG A 63 7.71 40.13 10.51
C ARG A 63 7.28 38.66 10.58
N VAL A 64 7.05 38.00 9.44
CA VAL A 64 6.45 36.65 9.36
C VAL A 64 7.39 35.66 8.67
N VAL A 65 7.75 35.93 7.42
CA VAL A 65 8.45 34.96 6.58
C VAL A 65 9.88 34.71 7.08
N LEU A 66 10.57 35.76 7.54
CA LEU A 66 11.94 35.66 8.04
C LEU A 66 12.02 34.87 9.35
N CYS A 67 11.05 35.02 10.25
CA CYS A 67 10.90 34.22 11.47
C CYS A 67 10.79 32.73 11.12
N VAL A 68 9.81 32.37 10.30
CA VAL A 68 9.58 31.00 9.81
C VAL A 68 10.80 30.42 9.07
N VAL A 69 11.49 31.23 8.26
CA VAL A 69 12.72 30.81 7.56
C VAL A 69 13.87 30.53 8.54
N ASN A 70 14.03 31.34 9.59
CA ASN A 70 15.10 31.17 10.57
C ASN A 70 14.86 29.98 11.52
N GLU A 71 13.61 29.61 11.78
CA GLU A 71 13.26 28.47 12.64
C GLU A 71 13.34 27.12 11.92
N PHE A 72 12.64 26.96 10.79
CA PHE A 72 12.44 25.64 10.17
C PHE A 72 13.39 25.31 9.00
N PHE A 73 14.29 26.21 8.60
CA PHE A 73 15.10 26.06 7.39
C PHE A 73 16.60 26.33 7.65
N VAL A 74 17.44 25.41 7.19
CA VAL A 74 18.89 25.52 7.27
C VAL A 74 19.42 26.23 6.03
N ARG A 75 20.14 27.35 6.23
CA ARG A 75 20.88 28.07 5.19
C ARG A 75 22.20 27.35 4.90
N LYS A 76 22.43 26.92 3.66
CA LYS A 76 23.68 26.25 3.23
C LYS A 76 23.98 26.51 1.76
N GLY A 77 25.15 27.07 1.47
CA GLY A 77 25.63 27.28 0.10
C GLY A 77 24.75 28.20 -0.75
N GLY A 78 24.22 29.28 -0.16
CA GLY A 78 23.32 30.22 -0.84
C GLY A 78 21.91 29.67 -1.12
N ARG A 79 21.50 28.62 -0.37
CA ARG A 79 20.18 27.98 -0.49
C ARG A 79 19.60 27.66 0.88
N ILE A 80 18.27 27.66 0.98
CA ILE A 80 17.54 27.27 2.19
C ILE A 80 16.90 25.89 2.03
N HIS A 81 16.99 25.08 3.09
CA HIS A 81 16.59 23.68 3.12
C HIS A 81 15.85 23.34 4.42
N ASN A 82 14.58 22.89 4.33
CA ASN A 82 13.90 22.25 5.45
C ASN A 82 14.38 20.78 5.62
N PRO A 83 15.00 20.38 6.76
CA PRO A 83 15.59 19.04 6.92
C PRO A 83 14.58 17.89 6.99
N ARG A 84 13.31 18.18 7.27
CA ARG A 84 12.24 17.19 7.31
C ARG A 84 11.67 16.93 5.91
N LEU A 85 11.38 17.98 5.16
CA LEU A 85 10.91 17.90 3.77
C LEU A 85 11.95 17.24 2.86
N LEU A 86 13.25 17.49 3.07
CA LEU A 86 14.32 16.87 2.29
C LEU A 86 14.35 15.33 2.46
N ARG A 87 14.19 14.82 3.69
CA ARG A 87 14.11 13.38 3.96
C ARG A 87 12.94 12.70 3.24
N GLU A 88 11.78 13.34 3.24
CA GLU A 88 10.61 12.84 2.52
C GLU A 88 10.78 12.96 0.99
N TRP A 89 11.42 14.02 0.50
CA TRP A 89 11.74 14.17 -0.92
C TRP A 89 12.69 13.07 -1.42
N ASP A 90 13.74 12.75 -0.67
CA ASP A 90 14.66 11.65 -0.98
C ASP A 90 13.96 10.28 -0.96
N ARG A 91 13.15 10.02 0.08
CA ARG A 91 12.34 8.79 0.22
C ARG A 91 11.39 8.61 -0.96
N VAL A 92 10.66 9.66 -1.33
CA VAL A 92 9.70 9.67 -2.43
C VAL A 92 10.41 9.53 -3.78
N THR A 93 11.56 10.20 -3.96
CA THR A 93 12.37 10.14 -5.19
C THR A 93 12.96 8.75 -5.41
N GLN A 94 13.52 8.13 -4.38
CA GLN A 94 13.98 6.73 -4.42
C GLN A 94 12.83 5.76 -4.75
N ALA A 95 11.69 5.91 -4.06
CA ALA A 95 10.51 5.07 -4.31
C ALA A 95 9.92 5.25 -5.71
N HIS A 96 9.99 6.45 -6.29
CA HIS A 96 9.59 6.71 -7.68
C HIS A 96 10.61 6.12 -8.67
N GLY A 97 11.91 6.35 -8.49
CA GLY A 97 12.96 5.79 -9.34
C GLY A 97 12.93 4.26 -9.40
N ALA A 98 12.68 3.60 -8.25
CA ALA A 98 12.48 2.15 -8.20
C ALA A 98 11.26 1.68 -9.01
N ARG A 99 10.13 2.41 -8.94
CA ARG A 99 8.91 2.14 -9.73
C ARG A 99 9.16 2.34 -11.24
N VAL A 100 9.81 3.42 -11.64
CA VAL A 100 10.17 3.69 -13.05
C VAL A 100 11.13 2.64 -13.60
N ALA A 101 12.15 2.23 -12.83
CA ALA A 101 13.08 1.18 -13.23
C ALA A 101 12.39 -0.19 -13.37
N ALA A 102 11.46 -0.52 -12.46
CA ALA A 102 10.65 -1.73 -12.56
C ALA A 102 9.71 -1.70 -13.78
N GLY A 103 9.01 -0.59 -14.00
CA GLY A 103 8.13 -0.37 -15.15
C GLY A 103 8.87 -0.47 -16.48
N SER A 104 10.05 0.15 -16.60
CA SER A 104 10.90 0.07 -17.80
C SER A 104 11.36 -1.36 -18.08
N LYS A 105 11.74 -2.12 -17.04
CA LYS A 105 12.10 -3.55 -17.18
C LYS A 105 10.89 -4.40 -17.59
N GLY A 106 9.72 -4.19 -16.99
CA GLY A 106 8.48 -4.88 -17.34
C GLY A 106 8.03 -4.59 -18.78
N GLY A 107 8.02 -3.32 -19.18
CA GLY A 107 7.70 -2.90 -20.55
C GLY A 107 8.65 -3.53 -21.59
N LYS A 108 9.98 -3.48 -21.35
CA LYS A 108 10.97 -4.11 -22.23
C LYS A 108 10.83 -5.65 -22.29
N ALA A 109 10.48 -6.29 -21.18
CA ALA A 109 10.23 -7.73 -21.14
C ALA A 109 8.95 -8.13 -21.90
N ASN A 110 7.87 -7.35 -21.77
CA ASN A 110 6.62 -7.58 -22.50
C ASN A 110 6.77 -7.28 -24.00
N ALA A 111 7.45 -6.19 -24.37
CA ALA A 111 7.75 -5.87 -25.78
C ALA A 111 8.58 -6.97 -26.48
N ARG A 112 9.51 -7.61 -25.75
CA ARG A 112 10.22 -8.81 -26.27
C ARG A 112 9.30 -10.01 -26.49
N LYS A 113 8.24 -10.18 -25.69
CA LYS A 113 7.24 -11.25 -25.87
C LYS A 113 6.27 -10.94 -27.00
N THR A 114 5.74 -9.71 -27.10
CA THR A 114 4.82 -9.35 -28.19
C THR A 114 5.50 -9.28 -29.56
N LYS A 115 6.81 -9.02 -29.64
CA LYS A 115 7.58 -9.20 -30.89
C LYS A 115 7.77 -10.67 -31.31
N ALA A 116 7.57 -11.63 -30.40
CA ALA A 116 7.64 -13.06 -30.68
C ALA A 116 6.26 -13.68 -31.02
N LEU A 117 5.16 -13.01 -30.68
CA LEU A 117 3.86 -13.25 -31.31
C LEU A 117 3.83 -12.56 -32.68
N ARG A 118 3.02 -13.07 -33.60
CA ARG A 118 2.83 -12.44 -34.91
C ARG A 118 2.33 -11.01 -34.72
N GLN A 119 2.86 -10.07 -35.51
CA GLN A 119 2.24 -8.76 -35.67
C GLN A 119 0.79 -8.97 -36.12
N SER A 120 -0.18 -8.39 -35.41
CA SER A 120 -1.57 -8.43 -35.84
C SER A 120 -1.74 -7.50 -37.03
N ASN A 121 -2.25 -8.02 -38.16
CA ASN A 121 -2.68 -7.23 -39.33
C ASN A 121 -3.97 -6.43 -39.05
N ALA A 122 -4.10 -5.90 -37.83
CA ALA A 122 -5.20 -5.05 -37.41
C ALA A 122 -4.96 -3.65 -38.00
N VAL A 123 -5.47 -3.43 -39.21
CA VAL A 123 -5.57 -2.09 -39.79
C VAL A 123 -6.40 -1.24 -38.84
N ALA A 124 -5.85 -0.12 -38.36
CA ALA A 124 -6.60 0.82 -37.54
C ALA A 124 -7.74 1.39 -38.39
N THR A 125 -8.98 1.20 -37.95
CA THR A 125 -10.13 1.89 -38.53
C THR A 125 -9.95 3.40 -38.36
N PRO A 126 -10.53 4.23 -39.26
CA PRO A 126 -10.48 5.69 -39.12
C PRO A 126 -10.94 6.13 -37.73
N LYS A 127 -10.30 7.15 -37.17
CA LYS A 127 -10.84 7.83 -35.99
C LYS A 127 -12.26 8.32 -36.33
N GLN A 128 -13.21 8.07 -35.44
CA GLN A 128 -14.47 8.80 -35.43
C GLN A 128 -14.14 10.29 -35.29
N PRO A 129 -14.76 11.20 -36.07
CA PRO A 129 -14.57 12.64 -35.88
C PRO A 129 -15.02 13.02 -34.47
N GLU A 130 -14.28 13.94 -33.84
CA GLU A 130 -14.64 14.48 -32.54
C GLU A 130 -15.92 15.32 -32.71
N PRO A 131 -16.97 15.12 -31.89
CA PRO A 131 -18.14 15.99 -31.91
C PRO A 131 -17.72 17.39 -31.45
N GLU A 132 -18.23 18.42 -32.13
CA GLU A 132 -17.94 19.81 -31.77
C GLU A 132 -18.51 20.15 -30.38
N PRO A 133 -17.86 21.05 -29.61
CA PRO A 133 -18.32 21.41 -28.28
C PRO A 133 -19.59 22.27 -28.36
N GLU A 134 -20.75 21.69 -28.05
CA GLU A 134 -21.99 22.46 -27.91
C GLU A 134 -21.90 23.46 -26.72
N PRO A 135 -22.57 24.63 -26.80
CA PRO A 135 -22.49 25.65 -25.75
C PRO A 135 -23.05 25.19 -24.39
N ASN A 136 -22.48 25.72 -23.30
CA ASN A 136 -23.01 25.52 -21.95
C ASN A 136 -24.17 26.50 -21.68
N ASP A 137 -25.41 26.01 -21.64
CA ASP A 137 -26.54 26.70 -21.02
C ASP A 137 -27.00 25.93 -19.78
N ILE A 138 -26.77 26.51 -18.60
CA ILE A 138 -27.23 25.99 -17.30
C ILE A 138 -28.28 26.94 -16.72
N PRO A 139 -29.49 26.46 -16.40
CA PRO A 139 -30.39 27.08 -15.43
C PRO A 139 -30.33 26.33 -14.08
N ASP A 140 -30.38 27.08 -12.97
CA ASP A 140 -30.24 26.53 -11.62
C ASP A 140 -31.45 25.73 -11.09
N GLY A 141 -31.16 24.71 -10.27
CA GLY A 141 -31.99 24.30 -9.14
C GLY A 141 -32.82 23.01 -9.29
N ILE A 142 -32.50 22.00 -8.45
CA ILE A 142 -33.35 21.54 -7.31
C ILE A 142 -32.69 20.33 -6.59
N SER A 143 -32.35 20.56 -5.32
CA SER A 143 -32.34 19.66 -4.14
C SER A 143 -32.05 18.14 -4.22
N SER A 144 -30.86 17.75 -3.69
CA SER A 144 -30.64 16.75 -2.60
C SER A 144 -31.04 15.26 -2.76
N PRO A 145 -30.70 14.35 -1.80
CA PRO A 145 -29.60 14.35 -0.81
C PRO A 145 -28.79 13.02 -0.78
N PHE A 146 -27.54 13.00 -0.26
CA PHE A 146 -26.97 11.78 0.38
C PHE A 146 -25.71 11.99 1.25
N LEU A 147 -25.78 11.68 2.55
CA LEU A 147 -24.70 11.46 3.56
C LEU A 147 -25.35 10.89 4.85
N PRO A 148 -24.61 10.31 5.83
CA PRO A 148 -23.25 9.75 5.82
C PRO A 148 -23.34 8.20 5.57
N GLU A 149 -22.74 7.18 6.20
CA GLU A 149 -21.76 6.85 7.29
C GLU A 149 -20.95 5.60 6.80
N ASP A 150 -19.78 5.15 7.26
CA ASP A 150 -18.87 5.25 8.43
C ASP A 150 -18.72 3.89 9.19
N THR A 151 -17.71 3.78 10.07
CA THR A 151 -17.05 2.57 10.60
C THR A 151 -16.13 1.85 9.58
N GLY A 152 -14.82 1.69 9.80
CA GLY A 152 -13.94 2.24 10.85
C GLY A 152 -13.42 1.19 11.83
N THR A 153 -12.13 0.87 11.76
CA THR A 153 -11.36 0.19 12.83
C THR A 153 -9.87 0.47 12.63
N GLN A 154 -9.21 0.94 13.68
CA GLN A 154 -7.76 1.16 13.75
C GLN A 154 -7.05 -0.15 14.11
N MET A 155 -5.72 -0.23 13.95
CA MET A 155 -4.85 -0.94 14.91
C MET A 155 -3.36 -0.63 14.70
N LEU A 156 -2.81 0.02 15.74
CA LEU A 156 -1.43 0.23 16.16
C LEU A 156 -0.33 -0.67 15.53
N ILE A 157 0.78 -0.05 15.14
CA ILE A 157 2.05 -0.74 14.79
C ILE A 157 3.06 -0.49 15.92
N PRO A 158 3.55 -1.53 16.64
CA PRO A 158 4.59 -1.37 17.64
C PRO A 158 5.99 -1.19 17.01
N GLU A 159 6.88 -0.59 17.78
CA GLU A 159 8.22 -0.16 17.39
C GLU A 159 9.14 -1.32 16.98
N ARG A 160 10.01 -1.10 15.99
CA ARG A 160 10.74 -2.18 15.31
C ARG A 160 12.24 -2.16 15.59
N ALA A 161 12.68 -2.99 16.52
CA ALA A 161 14.08 -3.22 16.85
C ALA A 161 14.95 -3.56 15.61
N VAL A 162 16.19 -3.07 15.62
CA VAL A 162 17.13 -3.20 14.50
C VAL A 162 17.57 -4.66 14.33
N HIS A 163 17.36 -5.25 13.14
CA HIS A 163 17.72 -6.64 12.85
C HIS A 163 18.43 -6.80 11.50
N ALA A 164 19.37 -7.75 11.46
CA ALA A 164 20.23 -8.06 10.33
C ALA A 164 19.48 -8.41 9.01
N PRO A 165 20.10 -8.23 7.83
CA PRO A 165 19.41 -8.35 6.54
C PRO A 165 18.90 -9.77 6.25
N ARG A 166 17.59 -9.99 6.43
CA ARG A 166 16.91 -11.22 6.03
C ARG A 166 16.99 -11.42 4.52
N LYS A 167 17.48 -12.60 4.09
CA LYS A 167 17.53 -13.01 2.67
C LYS A 167 16.12 -12.94 2.06
N LYS A 168 15.98 -12.31 0.89
CA LYS A 168 14.69 -12.19 0.18
C LYS A 168 14.26 -13.55 -0.38
N GLN A 169 13.34 -14.24 0.30
CA GLN A 169 12.73 -15.47 -0.21
C GLN A 169 11.91 -15.19 -1.48
N THR A 170 12.35 -15.78 -2.59
CA THR A 170 11.65 -15.81 -3.89
C THR A 170 10.57 -16.89 -3.89
N SER A 171 9.44 -16.66 -4.55
CA SER A 171 8.38 -17.69 -4.66
C SER A 171 8.80 -18.84 -5.57
N SER A 172 8.72 -20.07 -5.04
CA SER A 172 9.04 -21.33 -5.72
C SER A 172 7.79 -22.19 -5.93
N GLY A 173 7.85 -23.13 -6.87
CA GLY A 173 6.91 -24.25 -6.90
C GLY A 173 7.12 -25.17 -5.70
N ILE A 174 6.16 -26.06 -5.43
CA ILE A 174 6.35 -27.16 -4.49
C ILE A 174 7.40 -28.12 -5.06
N GLN A 175 8.29 -28.64 -4.21
CA GLN A 175 9.30 -29.63 -4.59
C GLN A 175 8.71 -31.02 -4.37
N ASP A 176 9.04 -31.99 -5.22
CA ASP A 176 8.35 -33.30 -5.22
C ASP A 176 8.47 -34.06 -3.89
N GLY A 177 9.61 -33.90 -3.20
CA GLY A 177 9.87 -34.41 -1.84
C GLY A 177 9.68 -33.42 -0.71
N TRP A 178 9.00 -32.27 -0.92
CA TRP A 178 8.69 -31.33 0.16
C TRP A 178 7.63 -31.91 1.10
N VAL A 179 7.84 -31.77 2.41
CA VAL A 179 6.94 -32.22 3.49
C VAL A 179 6.71 -31.03 4.43
N PRO A 180 5.48 -30.81 4.94
CA PRO A 180 5.21 -29.76 5.92
C PRO A 180 5.95 -30.01 7.24
N ASP A 181 6.31 -28.92 7.93
CA ASP A 181 6.95 -28.95 9.25
C ASP A 181 6.09 -29.74 10.27
N GLN A 182 6.75 -30.65 10.98
CA GLN A 182 6.14 -31.50 12.01
C GLN A 182 5.45 -30.68 13.11
N GLN A 183 6.00 -29.52 13.49
CA GLN A 183 5.38 -28.64 14.50
C GLN A 183 4.07 -28.02 14.00
N ILE A 184 3.98 -27.76 12.69
CA ILE A 184 2.77 -27.21 12.05
C ILE A 184 1.73 -28.31 11.85
N ALA A 185 2.16 -29.51 11.48
CA ALA A 185 1.29 -30.68 11.42
C ALA A 185 0.69 -31.02 12.79
N GLN A 186 1.48 -30.99 13.87
CA GLN A 186 1.00 -31.21 15.24
C GLN A 186 -0.02 -30.15 15.66
N ARG A 187 0.30 -28.85 15.49
CA ARG A 187 -0.63 -27.76 15.80
C ARG A 187 -1.98 -27.89 15.09
N LEU A 188 -1.98 -28.32 13.82
CA LEU A 188 -3.22 -28.51 13.04
C LEU A 188 -4.04 -29.73 13.52
N GLN A 189 -3.42 -30.76 14.10
CA GLN A 189 -4.15 -31.86 14.75
C GLN A 189 -4.88 -31.36 16.00
N GLU A 190 -4.20 -30.56 16.84
CA GLU A 190 -4.76 -30.00 18.06
C GLU A 190 -5.86 -28.96 17.79
N GLU A 191 -5.58 -28.00 16.90
CA GLU A 191 -6.45 -26.87 16.56
C GLU A 191 -7.76 -27.29 15.90
N LEU A 192 -7.72 -28.31 15.03
CA LEU A 192 -8.86 -28.74 14.21
C LEU A 192 -9.39 -30.15 14.58
N ARG A 193 -8.78 -30.80 15.58
CA ARG A 193 -9.06 -32.19 16.03
C ARG A 193 -8.97 -33.23 14.88
N LEU A 194 -7.95 -33.09 14.05
CA LEU A 194 -7.71 -33.93 12.87
C LEU A 194 -6.79 -35.11 13.17
N THR A 195 -7.06 -36.25 12.55
CA THR A 195 -6.18 -37.42 12.59
C THR A 195 -4.94 -37.25 11.69
N PRO A 196 -3.86 -38.01 11.93
CA PRO A 196 -2.69 -38.01 11.05
C PRO A 196 -2.98 -38.46 9.61
N GLU A 197 -4.03 -39.28 9.39
CA GLU A 197 -4.41 -39.78 8.07
C GLU A 197 -5.18 -38.72 7.26
N GLU A 198 -6.09 -38.00 7.92
CA GLU A 198 -6.77 -36.83 7.35
C GLU A 198 -5.79 -35.75 6.90
N LEU A 199 -4.76 -35.45 7.71
CA LEU A 199 -3.72 -34.50 7.32
C LEU A 199 -2.85 -34.96 6.15
N ARG A 200 -2.58 -36.27 6.03
CA ARG A 200 -1.90 -36.87 4.87
C ARG A 200 -2.76 -36.75 3.60
N PHE A 201 -4.07 -36.96 3.72
CA PHE A 201 -5.02 -36.78 2.60
C PHE A 201 -5.09 -35.33 2.13
N CYS A 202 -5.27 -34.36 3.04
CA CYS A 202 -5.27 -32.93 2.69
C CYS A 202 -3.90 -32.46 2.14
N PHE A 203 -2.79 -33.07 2.56
CA PHE A 203 -1.47 -32.83 2.00
C PHE A 203 -1.33 -33.33 0.55
N ALA A 204 -1.80 -34.54 0.25
CA ALA A 204 -1.82 -35.08 -1.11
C ALA A 204 -2.63 -34.17 -2.06
N GLN A 205 -3.88 -33.83 -1.68
CA GLN A 205 -4.71 -32.90 -2.45
C GLN A 205 -4.05 -31.54 -2.67
N MET A 206 -3.34 -31.00 -1.67
CA MET A 206 -2.60 -29.75 -1.82
C MET A 206 -1.46 -29.89 -2.84
N LYS A 207 -0.69 -30.99 -2.81
CA LYS A 207 0.34 -31.27 -3.82
C LYS A 207 -0.29 -31.31 -5.21
N ASP A 208 -1.30 -32.14 -5.43
CA ASP A 208 -1.90 -32.34 -6.75
C ASP A 208 -2.46 -31.03 -7.33
N HIS A 209 -3.17 -30.24 -6.51
CA HIS A 209 -3.66 -28.92 -6.91
C HIS A 209 -2.52 -27.91 -7.15
N ALA A 210 -1.42 -27.98 -6.40
CA ALA A 210 -0.25 -27.13 -6.60
C ALA A 210 0.49 -27.45 -7.91
N HIS A 211 0.67 -28.74 -8.24
CA HIS A 211 1.23 -29.17 -9.51
C HIS A 211 0.29 -28.81 -10.68
N ALA A 212 -0.99 -29.19 -10.61
CA ALA A 212 -1.96 -28.97 -11.68
C ALA A 212 -2.19 -27.48 -12.03
N LYS A 213 -2.09 -26.57 -11.04
CA LYS A 213 -2.20 -25.12 -11.27
C LYS A 213 -0.85 -24.39 -11.31
N GLY A 214 0.27 -25.12 -11.34
CA GLY A 214 1.62 -24.55 -11.37
C GLY A 214 1.90 -23.52 -10.26
N ARG A 215 1.27 -23.69 -9.09
CA ARG A 215 1.20 -22.67 -8.03
C ARG A 215 2.59 -22.41 -7.44
N LYS A 216 2.90 -21.14 -7.16
CA LYS A 216 4.19 -20.73 -6.56
C LYS A 216 3.96 -19.91 -5.30
N LEU A 217 4.57 -20.31 -4.19
CA LEU A 217 4.46 -19.64 -2.89
C LEU A 217 5.86 -19.25 -2.38
N LYS A 218 5.92 -18.24 -1.50
CA LYS A 218 7.16 -17.86 -0.79
C LYS A 218 7.46 -18.78 0.39
N ASP A 219 6.41 -19.31 1.00
CA ASP A 219 6.45 -20.32 2.03
C ASP A 219 5.32 -21.33 1.78
N TRP A 220 5.67 -22.61 1.76
CA TRP A 220 4.74 -23.72 1.59
C TRP A 220 4.17 -24.21 2.92
N ASN A 221 4.82 -23.95 4.05
CA ASN A 221 4.30 -24.25 5.38
C ASN A 221 3.07 -23.39 5.71
N ALA A 222 3.18 -22.06 5.56
CA ALA A 222 2.03 -21.16 5.64
C ALA A 222 0.92 -21.58 4.65
N GLY A 223 1.28 -21.91 3.41
CA GLY A 223 0.35 -22.38 2.38
C GLY A 223 -0.43 -23.64 2.79
N TYR A 224 0.25 -24.64 3.35
CA TYR A 224 -0.36 -25.87 3.86
C TYR A 224 -1.30 -25.59 5.04
N SER A 225 -0.89 -24.77 6.00
CA SER A 225 -1.73 -24.43 7.15
C SER A 225 -2.99 -23.62 6.80
N GLN A 226 -2.98 -22.89 5.69
CA GLN A 226 -4.18 -22.25 5.13
C GLN A 226 -5.04 -23.26 4.36
N TRP A 227 -4.42 -24.17 3.60
CA TRP A 227 -5.11 -25.22 2.85
C TRP A 227 -5.90 -26.15 3.78
N VAL A 228 -5.26 -26.66 4.84
CA VAL A 228 -5.88 -27.56 5.82
C VAL A 228 -7.06 -26.89 6.54
N ARG A 229 -6.93 -25.63 6.97
CA ARG A 229 -8.05 -24.88 7.57
C ARG A 229 -9.22 -24.70 6.62
N LYS A 230 -8.96 -24.40 5.34
CA LYS A 230 -10.02 -24.30 4.31
C LYS A 230 -10.70 -25.65 4.09
N ALA A 231 -9.94 -26.72 3.87
CA ALA A 231 -10.50 -28.06 3.71
C ALA A 231 -11.32 -28.50 4.94
N ALA A 232 -10.88 -28.12 6.15
CA ALA A 232 -11.61 -28.42 7.38
C ALA A 232 -12.91 -27.64 7.55
N ASN A 233 -12.97 -26.38 7.09
CA ASN A 233 -14.19 -25.59 7.02
C ASN A 233 -15.17 -26.13 5.98
N ASP A 234 -14.66 -26.51 4.80
CA ASP A 234 -15.46 -26.91 3.65
C ASP A 234 -15.89 -28.40 3.72
N GLY A 235 -15.41 -29.15 4.72
CA GLY A 235 -15.70 -30.58 4.91
C GLY A 235 -14.93 -31.51 3.98
N GLU A 236 -13.90 -31.01 3.30
CA GLU A 236 -13.05 -31.72 2.34
C GLU A 236 -11.90 -32.49 3.04
N ILE A 237 -12.22 -33.16 4.15
CA ILE A 237 -11.27 -33.94 4.94
C ILE A 237 -11.52 -35.44 4.73
N GLY A 238 -10.50 -36.14 4.22
CA GLY A 238 -10.46 -37.60 4.14
C GLY A 238 -11.23 -38.25 2.97
N PRO A 239 -11.12 -39.59 2.80
CA PRO A 239 -11.49 -40.30 1.56
C PRO A 239 -12.99 -40.39 1.22
N GLY A 240 -13.87 -39.66 1.92
CA GLY A 240 -15.33 -39.73 1.78
C GLY A 240 -16.02 -38.37 1.90
N SER A 241 -15.35 -37.30 1.49
CA SER A 241 -15.74 -35.92 1.77
C SER A 241 -17.05 -35.45 1.11
N ARG A 242 -18.18 -35.73 1.76
CA ARG A 242 -19.43 -34.94 1.60
C ARG A 242 -20.36 -35.01 2.82
N SER A 243 -19.79 -35.22 4.02
CA SER A 243 -20.57 -35.37 5.25
C SER A 243 -19.78 -35.04 6.52
N ARG A 244 -20.12 -33.90 7.16
CA ARG A 244 -20.23 -33.82 8.63
C ARG A 244 -21.71 -33.85 9.03
N ARG A 245 -22.49 -34.78 8.45
CA ARG A 245 -23.82 -35.13 8.99
C ARG A 245 -23.63 -35.70 10.41
N THR A 246 -24.70 -35.61 11.21
CA THR A 246 -24.82 -36.27 12.53
C THR A 246 -23.68 -36.03 13.52
N ARG A 247 -23.55 -34.81 14.06
CA ARG A 247 -22.93 -34.63 15.40
C ARG A 247 -23.46 -33.45 16.23
N SER A 248 -24.79 -33.38 16.39
CA SER A 248 -25.44 -32.69 17.50
C SER A 248 -26.89 -33.17 17.70
N VAL A 249 -27.06 -34.47 18.00
CA VAL A 249 -28.30 -35.03 18.56
C VAL A 249 -27.89 -35.97 19.70
N ASP A 250 -28.58 -35.84 20.83
CA ASP A 250 -28.54 -36.64 22.06
C ASP A 250 -27.20 -36.99 22.73
N SER A 251 -27.03 -36.44 23.95
CA SER A 251 -26.28 -37.01 25.07
C SER A 251 -26.88 -36.52 26.39
N ARG A 252 -28.02 -37.12 26.76
CA ARG A 252 -28.75 -37.10 28.05
C ARG A 252 -28.09 -36.33 29.22
N GLY A 253 -28.84 -35.38 29.77
CA GLY A 253 -28.68 -34.89 31.14
C GLY A 253 -30.04 -34.61 31.74
N ALA A 254 -30.57 -35.54 32.52
CA ALA A 254 -31.81 -35.32 33.28
C ALA A 254 -31.50 -34.55 34.56
N ILE A 255 -32.37 -33.61 34.92
CA ILE A 255 -32.41 -32.96 36.23
C ILE A 255 -33.89 -32.82 36.56
N ASP A 256 -34.27 -33.27 37.76
CA ASP A 256 -35.68 -33.34 38.18
C ASP A 256 -36.20 -31.96 38.65
N ASP A 257 -37.50 -31.74 38.48
CA ASP A 257 -38.28 -30.72 39.18
C ASP A 257 -39.73 -31.24 39.29
N VAL A 258 -40.34 -31.08 40.49
CA VAL A 258 -41.58 -31.74 41.03
C VAL A 258 -41.35 -33.09 41.72
#